data_AF-A0A372QG50-F1
#
_entry.id   AF-A0A372QG50-F1
#
_cell.length_a   1.000
_cell.length_b   1.000
_cell.length_c   1.000
_cell.angle_alpha   90.00
_cell.angle_beta   90.00
_cell.angle_gamma   90.00
#
_symmetry.space_group_name_H-M   'P 1'
#
loop_
_entity.id
_entity.type
_entity.pdbx_description
1 polymer ?
#
loop_
_entity_poly.entity_id
_entity_poly.type
_entity_poly.pdbx_seq_one_letter_code
_entity_poly.pdbx_strand_id
1 'polypeptide(L)'
;MTSYISYNKIQQRDGGTECSSIILQNLGQILPPKLEYLCLELDYIETSDFEVFLKNSQNTFIKKLIIHYDDDEQDILPFIEEYIMKKKRVQYLAINQMVTCSKDSFILMNEVKRFELYNIKVQDSNKLEISAYDYIIRAND
;
A
#
# COMPACT_ATOMS: atom_id res chain seq x y z
N MET A 1 17.80 15.05 -3.01
CA MET A 1 18.07 13.64 -3.35
C MET A 1 17.40 12.79 -2.28
N THR A 2 16.19 12.30 -2.55
CA THR A 2 15.48 11.45 -1.59
C THR A 2 14.58 10.49 -2.38
N SER A 3 15.15 9.36 -2.77
CA SER A 3 14.44 8.26 -3.42
C SER A 3 14.65 7.00 -2.58
N TYR A 4 13.91 6.88 -1.48
CA TYR A 4 13.76 5.62 -0.77
C TYR A 4 12.55 4.91 -1.38
N ILE A 5 12.82 4.04 -2.35
CA ILE A 5 11.85 3.07 -2.83
C ILE A 5 11.86 1.94 -1.79
N SER A 6 10.75 1.77 -1.09
CA SER A 6 10.59 0.68 -0.12
C SER A 6 9.69 -0.38 -0.75
N TYR A 7 10.30 -1.50 -1.14
CA TYR A 7 9.60 -2.73 -1.47
C TYR A 7 9.68 -3.64 -0.24
N ASN A 8 8.62 -3.68 0.56
CA ASN A 8 8.56 -4.57 1.73
C ASN A 8 7.61 -5.70 1.40
N LYS A 9 8.19 -6.88 1.15
CA LYS A 9 7.45 -8.13 1.11
C LYS A 9 7.28 -8.62 2.54
N ILE A 10 6.13 -8.39 3.17
CA ILE A 10 5.87 -8.88 4.54
C ILE A 10 5.17 -10.25 4.40
N GLN A 11 5.97 -11.30 4.22
CA GLN A 11 5.46 -12.67 4.05
C GLN A 11 5.51 -13.46 5.36
N GLN A 12 4.49 -14.28 5.59
CA GLN A 12 4.48 -15.27 6.67
C GLN A 12 5.15 -16.58 6.23
N ARG A 13 6.12 -17.07 7.00
CA ARG A 13 6.59 -18.47 6.95
C ARG A 13 6.66 -18.98 8.38
N ASP A 14 5.58 -19.66 8.79
CA ASP A 14 5.44 -20.45 10.02
C ASP A 14 5.37 -19.66 11.35
N GLY A 15 4.23 -19.76 12.05
CA GLY A 15 4.12 -19.58 13.51
C GLY A 15 4.20 -18.18 14.14
N GLY A 16 4.20 -17.06 13.39
CA GLY A 16 4.43 -15.73 13.97
C GLY A 16 3.57 -14.59 13.41
N THR A 17 2.25 -14.61 13.65
CA THR A 17 1.34 -13.48 13.37
C THR A 17 1.81 -12.17 14.03
N GLU A 18 2.44 -12.23 15.20
CA GLU A 18 2.96 -11.05 15.91
C GLU A 18 4.09 -10.32 15.14
N CYS A 19 4.94 -11.03 14.40
CA CYS A 19 6.12 -10.42 13.79
C CYS A 19 5.76 -9.50 12.61
N SER A 20 4.85 -9.93 11.74
CA SER A 20 4.41 -9.14 10.58
C SER A 20 3.67 -7.87 11.00
N SER A 21 2.80 -7.98 12.01
CA SER A 21 2.09 -6.84 12.59
C SER A 21 3.05 -5.82 13.21
N ILE A 22 4.02 -6.27 14.02
CA ILE A 22 5.04 -5.38 14.61
C ILE A 22 5.86 -4.67 13.53
N ILE A 23 6.29 -5.38 12.48
CA ILE A 23 7.04 -4.78 11.36
C ILE A 23 6.19 -3.72 10.65
N LEU A 24 4.93 -4.03 10.34
CA LEU A 24 4.02 -3.09 9.68
C LEU A 24 3.78 -1.83 10.53
N GLN A 25 3.50 -2.00 11.82
CA GLN A 25 3.29 -0.88 12.74
C GLN A 25 4.55 0.01 12.87
N ASN A 26 5.73 -0.60 12.97
CA ASN A 26 7.01 0.10 13.05
C ASN A 26 7.35 0.81 11.74
N LEU A 27 7.05 0.20 10.58
CA LEU A 27 7.21 0.83 9.28
C LEU A 27 6.46 2.16 9.23
N GLY A 28 5.23 2.19 9.76
CA GLY A 28 4.43 3.40 9.85
C GLY A 28 5.14 4.53 10.59
N GLN A 29 5.85 4.24 11.68
CA GLN A 29 6.51 5.24 12.51
C GLN A 29 7.76 5.85 11.85
N ILE A 30 8.43 5.10 10.97
CA ILE A 30 9.71 5.51 10.37
C ILE A 30 9.56 6.10 8.97
N LEU A 31 8.35 6.16 8.40
CA LEU A 31 8.15 6.71 7.06
C LEU A 31 8.57 8.20 7.03
N PRO A 32 9.33 8.63 6.01
CA PRO A 32 9.67 10.03 5.84
C PRO A 32 8.44 10.85 5.42
N PRO A 33 8.45 12.19 5.57
CA PRO A 33 7.29 13.03 5.23
C PRO A 33 6.80 12.90 3.78
N LYS A 34 7.68 12.48 2.86
CA LYS A 34 7.34 12.24 1.45
C LYS A 34 8.03 10.97 0.94
N LEU A 35 7.28 10.15 0.24
CA LEU A 35 7.74 8.94 -0.45
C LEU A 35 7.34 8.99 -1.92
N GLU A 36 8.24 8.56 -2.79
CA GLU A 36 7.94 8.40 -4.22
C GLU A 36 7.12 7.13 -4.46
N TYR A 37 7.38 6.07 -3.68
CA TYR A 37 6.76 4.76 -3.88
C TYR A 37 6.73 3.95 -2.57
N LEU A 38 5.59 3.32 -2.31
CA LEU A 38 5.43 2.29 -1.28
C LEU A 38 4.57 1.16 -1.84
N CYS A 39 5.06 -0.07 -1.73
CA CYS A 39 4.28 -1.28 -1.99
C CYS A 39 4.14 -2.07 -0.69
N LEU A 40 2.91 -2.47 -0.37
CA LEU A 40 2.57 -3.30 0.77
C LEU A 40 1.95 -4.60 0.27
N GLU A 41 2.56 -5.73 0.62
CA GLU A 41 1.96 -7.05 0.52
C GLU A 41 1.51 -7.45 1.93
N LEU A 42 0.20 -7.43 2.17
CA LEU A 42 -0.44 -7.63 3.47
C LEU A 42 -1.08 -9.02 3.51
N ASP A 43 -0.24 -10.04 3.66
CA ASP A 43 -0.69 -11.42 3.77
C ASP A 43 -1.01 -11.74 5.25
N TYR A 44 -2.24 -12.18 5.53
CA TYR A 44 -2.72 -12.53 6.88
C TYR A 44 -2.47 -11.45 7.95
N ILE A 45 -2.77 -10.19 7.63
CA ILE A 45 -2.67 -9.03 8.54
C ILE A 45 -4.05 -8.64 9.06
N GLU A 46 -4.17 -8.46 10.38
CA GLU A 46 -5.39 -7.92 10.99
C GLU A 46 -5.61 -6.45 10.57
N THR A 47 -6.85 -6.09 10.25
CA THR A 47 -7.25 -4.70 9.93
C THR A 47 -6.90 -3.72 11.02
N SER A 48 -6.91 -4.16 12.29
CA SER A 48 -6.50 -3.33 13.43
C SER A 48 -5.02 -2.94 13.34
N ASP A 49 -4.14 -3.87 12.93
CA ASP A 49 -2.72 -3.59 12.72
C ASP A 49 -2.49 -2.67 11.53
N PHE A 50 -3.25 -2.87 10.44
CA PHE A 50 -3.23 -1.97 9.30
C PHE A 50 -3.68 -0.55 9.68
N GLU A 51 -4.73 -0.42 10.50
CA GLU A 51 -5.18 0.88 11.02
C GLU A 51 -4.09 1.54 11.87
N VAL A 52 -3.40 0.79 12.73
CA VAL A 52 -2.28 1.31 13.53
C VAL A 52 -1.16 1.81 12.62
N PHE A 53 -0.81 1.09 11.55
CA PHE A 53 0.15 1.57 10.56
C PHE A 53 -0.30 2.89 9.90
N LEU A 54 -1.57 3.00 9.51
CA LEU A 54 -2.12 4.22 8.91
C LEU A 54 -2.07 5.42 9.86
N LYS A 55 -2.35 5.20 11.15
CA LYS A 55 -2.21 6.20 12.22
C LYS A 55 -0.74 6.59 12.43
N ASN A 56 0.15 5.60 12.52
CA ASN A 56 1.58 5.81 12.76
C ASN A 56 2.28 6.52 11.61
N SER A 57 1.83 6.32 10.36
CA SER A 57 2.37 6.99 9.18
C SER A 57 1.98 8.48 9.05
N GLN A 58 1.18 9.00 9.99
CA GLN A 58 0.85 10.41 10.17
C GLN A 58 0.45 11.13 8.87
N ASN A 59 1.24 12.12 8.44
CA ASN A 59 1.01 12.97 7.28
C ASN A 59 1.96 12.63 6.13
N THR A 60 2.57 11.44 6.15
CA THR A 60 3.43 11.00 5.05
C THR A 60 2.64 11.03 3.77
N PHE A 61 3.14 11.81 2.80
CA PHE A 61 2.61 11.84 1.45
C PHE A 61 3.33 10.78 0.61
N ILE A 62 2.55 9.92 -0.06
CA ILE A 62 3.07 8.81 -0.85
C ILE A 62 2.62 9.04 -2.29
N LYS A 63 3.55 9.29 -3.19
CA LYS A 63 3.19 9.56 -4.59
C LYS A 63 2.54 8.33 -5.23
N LYS A 64 3.15 7.15 -5.11
CA LYS A 64 2.59 5.88 -5.59
C LYS A 64 2.44 4.89 -4.45
N LEU A 65 1.21 4.47 -4.18
CA LEU A 65 0.90 3.45 -3.18
C LEU A 65 0.27 2.24 -3.85
N ILE A 66 0.83 1.06 -3.61
CA ILE A 66 0.26 -0.22 -3.99
C ILE A 66 -0.02 -1.01 -2.72
N ILE A 67 -1.23 -1.53 -2.59
CA ILE A 67 -1.64 -2.41 -1.50
C ILE A 67 -2.16 -3.70 -2.10
N HIS A 68 -1.53 -4.81 -1.75
CA HIS A 68 -2.07 -6.14 -1.95
C HIS A 68 -2.50 -6.69 -0.58
N TYR A 69 -3.66 -7.32 -0.50
CA TYR A 69 -4.17 -7.89 0.76
C TYR A 69 -4.98 -9.17 0.50
N ASP A 70 -4.96 -10.09 1.45
CA ASP A 70 -5.70 -11.36 1.37
C ASP A 70 -7.19 -11.22 1.77
N ASP A 71 -8.03 -12.07 1.17
CA ASP A 71 -9.50 -12.09 1.29
C ASP A 71 -10.07 -12.80 2.54
N ASP A 72 -9.33 -12.83 3.65
CA ASP A 72 -9.74 -13.54 4.88
C ASP A 72 -10.79 -12.75 5.69
N GLU A 73 -11.87 -12.31 5.04
CA GLU A 73 -13.07 -11.67 5.61
C GLU A 73 -12.91 -10.23 6.15
N GLN A 74 -11.72 -9.63 6.05
CA GLN A 74 -11.46 -8.29 6.58
C GLN A 74 -11.37 -7.21 5.48
N ASP A 75 -12.27 -6.23 5.52
CA ASP A 75 -12.30 -5.13 4.57
C ASP A 75 -11.37 -3.98 5.01
N ILE A 76 -10.28 -3.77 4.26
CA ILE A 76 -9.33 -2.66 4.49
C ILE A 76 -9.79 -1.34 3.88
N LEU A 77 -10.79 -1.36 2.97
CA LEU A 77 -11.20 -0.21 2.19
C LEU A 77 -11.69 0.97 3.04
N PRO A 78 -12.49 0.79 4.11
CA PRO A 78 -12.90 1.90 4.98
C PRO A 78 -11.72 2.65 5.60
N PHE A 79 -10.63 1.94 5.92
CA PHE A 79 -9.44 2.55 6.48
C PHE A 79 -8.64 3.33 5.42
N ILE A 80 -8.56 2.81 4.20
CA ILE A 80 -7.97 3.54 3.06
C ILE A 80 -8.77 4.82 2.79
N GLU A 81 -10.10 4.74 2.79
CA GLU A 81 -10.95 5.92 2.60
C GLU A 81 -10.72 6.98 3.68
N GLU A 82 -10.71 6.57 4.95
CA GLU A 82 -10.58 7.49 6.08
C GLU A 82 -9.18 8.13 6.16
N TYR A 83 -8.14 7.30 6.10
CA TYR A 83 -6.78 7.75 6.42
C TYR A 83 -5.96 8.16 5.20
N ILE A 84 -6.31 7.69 3.99
CA ILE A 84 -5.57 8.00 2.76
C ILE A 84 -6.35 8.96 1.88
N MET A 85 -7.61 8.61 1.54
CA MET A 85 -8.42 9.38 0.61
C MET A 85 -8.83 10.73 1.18
N LYS A 86 -9.54 10.75 2.32
CA LYS A 86 -10.00 12.01 2.94
C LYS A 86 -8.84 12.91 3.34
N LYS A 87 -7.70 12.34 3.72
CA LYS A 87 -6.47 13.06 4.08
C LYS A 87 -5.62 13.48 2.87
N LYS A 88 -5.97 13.05 1.64
CA LYS A 88 -5.26 13.36 0.38
C LYS A 88 -3.77 13.04 0.43
N ARG A 89 -3.42 11.89 1.02
CA ARG A 89 -2.03 11.48 1.26
C ARG A 89 -1.38 10.75 0.09
N VAL A 90 -2.16 10.43 -0.95
CA VAL A 90 -1.69 9.64 -2.10
C VAL A 90 -2.02 10.35 -3.42
N GLN A 91 -1.13 10.22 -4.42
CA GLN A 91 -1.40 10.70 -5.78
C GLN A 91 -1.87 9.58 -6.71
N TYR A 92 -1.22 8.41 -6.63
CA TYR A 92 -1.52 7.22 -7.43
C TYR A 92 -1.73 6.02 -6.52
N LEU A 93 -2.85 5.32 -6.70
CA LEU A 93 -3.26 4.23 -5.82
C LEU A 93 -3.57 2.97 -6.64
N ALA A 94 -3.04 1.82 -6.21
CA ALA A 94 -3.50 0.50 -6.64
C ALA A 94 -3.88 -0.30 -5.39
N ILE A 95 -5.04 -0.94 -5.44
CA ILE A 95 -5.53 -1.83 -4.38
C ILE A 95 -5.92 -3.13 -5.07
N ASN A 96 -5.31 -4.21 -4.62
CA ASN A 96 -5.44 -5.53 -5.20
C ASN A 96 -5.85 -6.51 -4.10
N GLN A 97 -7.05 -7.05 -4.22
CA GLN A 97 -7.50 -8.14 -3.37
C GLN A 97 -6.94 -9.45 -3.93
N MET A 98 -6.10 -10.13 -3.14
CA MET A 98 -5.57 -11.45 -3.46
C MET A 98 -6.61 -12.50 -3.06
N VAL A 99 -7.28 -13.08 -4.07
CA VAL A 99 -8.24 -14.17 -3.84
C VAL A 99 -7.49 -15.50 -3.86
N THR A 100 -7.46 -16.21 -2.74
CA THR A 100 -6.70 -17.47 -2.55
C THR A 100 -7.09 -18.57 -3.56
N CYS A 101 -8.26 -18.47 -4.19
CA CYS A 101 -8.78 -19.45 -5.16
C CYS A 101 -8.73 -19.02 -6.64
N SER A 102 -8.36 -17.77 -6.94
CA SER A 102 -8.25 -17.27 -8.32
C SER A 102 -7.13 -16.25 -8.41
N LYS A 103 -6.16 -16.49 -9.29
CA LYS A 103 -5.00 -15.59 -9.57
C LYS A 103 -5.40 -14.21 -10.12
N ASP A 104 -6.68 -13.93 -10.24
CA ASP A 104 -7.21 -12.70 -10.79
C ASP A 104 -7.40 -11.72 -9.64
N SER A 105 -6.47 -10.78 -9.53
CA SER A 105 -6.60 -9.60 -8.67
C SER A 105 -7.80 -8.78 -9.13
N PHE A 106 -8.85 -8.70 -8.32
CA PHE A 106 -9.98 -7.82 -8.62
C PHE A 106 -9.60 -6.37 -8.32
N ILE A 107 -9.60 -5.55 -9.37
CA ILE A 107 -9.66 -4.10 -9.22
C ILE A 107 -11.06 -3.75 -8.75
N LEU A 108 -11.20 -3.03 -7.63
CA LEU A 108 -12.46 -2.43 -7.16
C LEU A 108 -12.93 -1.33 -8.13
N MET A 109 -13.27 -1.69 -9.37
CA MET A 109 -13.52 -0.76 -10.48
C MET A 109 -14.73 0.15 -10.23
N ASN A 110 -15.67 -0.29 -9.39
CA ASN A 110 -16.82 0.53 -8.97
C ASN A 110 -16.42 1.65 -8.00
N GLU A 111 -15.31 1.50 -7.27
CA GLU A 111 -14.85 2.44 -6.25
C GLU A 111 -13.90 3.52 -6.82
N VAL A 112 -13.33 3.29 -8.02
CA VAL A 112 -12.38 4.20 -8.70
C VAL A 112 -12.88 5.64 -8.75
N LYS A 113 -14.16 5.84 -9.09
CA LYS A 113 -14.76 7.18 -9.21
C LYS A 113 -14.73 7.97 -7.90
N ARG A 114 -14.84 7.29 -6.75
CA ARG A 114 -14.82 7.96 -5.44
C ARG A 114 -13.45 8.55 -5.16
N PHE A 115 -12.39 7.79 -5.42
CA PHE A 115 -11.00 8.24 -5.25
C PHE A 115 -10.64 9.39 -6.20
N GLU A 116 -11.14 9.37 -7.44
CA GLU A 116 -10.92 10.44 -8.41
C GLU A 116 -11.48 11.80 -7.94
N LEU A 117 -12.59 11.82 -7.20
CA LEU A 117 -13.14 13.05 -6.58
C LEU A 117 -12.18 13.69 -5.56
N TYR A 118 -11.25 12.91 -5.02
CA TYR A 118 -10.20 13.39 -4.11
C TYR A 118 -8.86 13.64 -4.83
N ASN A 119 -8.86 13.68 -6.16
CA ASN A 119 -7.69 13.80 -7.02
C ASN A 119 -6.68 12.64 -6.88
N ILE A 120 -7.16 11.46 -6.50
CA ILE A 120 -6.35 10.24 -6.41
C ILE A 120 -6.57 9.45 -7.70
N LYS A 121 -5.48 9.17 -8.42
CA LYS A 121 -5.52 8.38 -9.66
C LYS A 121 -5.42 6.90 -9.33
N VAL A 122 -6.54 6.19 -9.41
CA VAL A 122 -6.53 4.73 -9.24
C VAL A 122 -6.06 4.09 -10.54
N GLN A 123 -5.08 3.19 -10.45
CA GLN A 123 -4.50 2.50 -11.60
C GLN A 123 -4.25 1.03 -11.28
N ASP A 124 -4.09 0.24 -12.33
CA ASP A 124 -3.60 -1.14 -12.24
C ASP A 124 -2.19 -1.15 -11.60
N SER A 125 -1.93 -2.09 -10.69
CA SER A 125 -0.64 -2.20 -10.02
C SER A 125 0.52 -2.37 -10.99
N ASN A 126 0.34 -3.10 -12.10
CA ASN A 126 1.38 -3.29 -13.11
C ASN A 126 1.81 -1.98 -13.78
N LYS A 127 0.94 -0.96 -13.77
CA LYS A 127 1.26 0.39 -14.29
C LYS A 127 1.96 1.27 -13.24
N LEU A 128 1.74 0.99 -11.95
CA LEU A 128 2.36 1.73 -10.86
C LEU A 128 3.70 1.15 -10.42
N GLU A 129 3.86 -0.17 -10.55
CA GLU A 129 5.05 -0.91 -10.22
C GLU A 129 6.25 -0.31 -10.97
N ILE A 130 7.31 -0.06 -10.22
CA ILE A 130 8.54 0.50 -10.77
C ILE A 130 9.33 -0.70 -11.30
N SER A 131 9.55 -0.72 -12.62
CA SER A 131 10.38 -1.78 -13.19
C SER A 131 11.83 -1.64 -12.70
N ALA A 132 12.56 -2.74 -12.57
CA ALA A 132 13.99 -2.70 -12.25
C ALA A 132 14.79 -1.80 -13.22
N TYR A 133 14.31 -1.64 -14.45
CA TYR A 133 14.90 -0.76 -15.48
C TYR A 133 14.77 0.72 -15.14
N ASP A 134 13.67 1.16 -14.53
CA ASP A 134 13.47 2.55 -14.11
C ASP A 134 14.44 2.97 -12.98
N TYR A 135 14.95 1.99 -12.22
CA TYR A 135 15.92 2.21 -11.15
C TYR A 135 17.32 2.53 -11.70
N ILE A 136 17.73 1.83 -12.77
CA ILE A 136 19.05 2.01 -13.40
C ILE A 136 19.17 3.40 -14.02
N ILE A 137 18.09 3.92 -14.62
CA ILE A 137 18.11 5.25 -15.24
C ILE A 137 18.23 6.35 -14.18
N ARG A 138 17.51 6.23 -13.05
CA ARG A 138 17.53 7.24 -11.97
C ARG A 138 18.79 7.24 -11.11
N ALA A 139 19.58 6.18 -11.14
CA ALA A 139 20.88 6.10 -10.43
C ALA A 139 22.03 6.77 -11.21
N ASN A 140 21.79 7.15 -12.47
CA ASN A 140 22.80 7.72 -13.36
C ASN A 140 22.59 9.22 -13.68
N ASP A 141 21.62 9.88 -13.02
CA ASP A 141 21.33 11.32 -13.08
C ASP A 141 21.61 12.00 -11.73
#